data_AF-A0A356B494-F1
#
_entry.id   AF-A0A356B494-F1
#
_cell.length_a   1.000
_cell.length_b   1.000
_cell.length_c   1.000
_cell.angle_alpha   90.00
_cell.angle_beta   90.00
_cell.angle_gamma   90.00
#
_symmetry.space_group_name_H-M   'P 1'
#
loop_
_entity.id
_entity.type
_entity.pdbx_description
1 polymer ?
#
loop_
_entity_poly.entity_id
_entity_poly.type
_entity_poly.pdbx_seq_one_letter_code
_entity_poly.pdbx_strand_id
1 'polypeptide(L)'
;GLLGPNGSGKSSFMKTVAGLFYPTSGKITVMDGPVGVPSKSKVAYMPTEPFFYDYMTIKVVGDFFKDFYEDFDPDLFGQQLDYMQLTPDMRVRSLSSGMAAKLKVAATMSRKASVYM
;
A
#
# COMPACT_ATOMS: atom_id res chain seq x y z
N GLY A 1 -17.82 -1.54 3.42
CA GLY A 1 -16.83 -2.62 3.32
C GLY A 1 -17.25 -3.61 2.25
N LEU A 2 -16.30 -4.23 1.55
CA LEU A 2 -16.59 -5.26 0.56
C LEU A 2 -16.71 -6.62 1.26
N LEU A 3 -17.91 -7.19 1.30
CA LEU A 3 -18.23 -8.40 2.08
C LEU A 3 -18.50 -9.59 1.15
N GLY A 4 -18.10 -10.79 1.59
CA GLY A 4 -18.34 -12.04 0.85
C GLY A 4 -17.43 -13.19 1.32
N PRO A 5 -17.71 -14.44 0.96
CA PRO A 5 -16.90 -15.61 1.34
C PRO A 5 -15.44 -15.53 0.89
N ASN A 6 -14.55 -16.31 1.52
CA ASN A 6 -13.19 -16.48 1.01
C ASN A 6 -13.23 -17.03 -0.43
N GLY A 7 -12.40 -16.49 -1.32
CA GLY A 7 -12.41 -16.86 -2.73
C GLY A 7 -13.48 -16.17 -3.60
N SER A 8 -14.36 -15.33 -3.03
CA SER A 8 -15.41 -14.64 -3.80
C SER A 8 -14.92 -13.54 -4.76
N GLY A 9 -13.61 -13.37 -4.93
CA GLY A 9 -13.02 -12.37 -5.84
C GLY A 9 -12.81 -10.98 -5.26
N LYS A 10 -13.00 -10.75 -3.95
CA LYS A 10 -12.81 -9.42 -3.32
C LYS A 10 -11.41 -8.83 -3.57
N SER A 11 -10.37 -9.60 -3.27
CA SER A 11 -8.99 -9.16 -3.48
C SER A 11 -8.70 -9.00 -4.97
N SER A 12 -9.27 -9.85 -5.83
CA SER A 12 -9.14 -9.69 -7.29
C SER A 12 -9.77 -8.38 -7.76
N PHE A 13 -10.96 -8.03 -7.27
CA PHE A 13 -11.61 -6.76 -7.57
C PHE A 13 -10.76 -5.57 -7.11
N MET A 14 -10.26 -5.59 -5.87
CA MET A 14 -9.37 -4.53 -5.36
C MET A 14 -8.10 -4.39 -6.20
N LYS A 15 -7.47 -5.51 -6.58
CA LYS A 15 -6.29 -5.54 -7.47
C LYS A 15 -6.61 -4.99 -8.87
N THR A 16 -7.80 -5.24 -9.40
CA THR A 16 -8.24 -4.64 -10.67
C THR A 16 -8.44 -3.12 -10.52
N VAL A 17 -9.09 -2.64 -9.46
CA VAL A 17 -9.26 -1.19 -9.20
C VAL A 17 -7.90 -0.49 -9.01
N ALA A 18 -6.95 -1.15 -8.34
CA ALA A 18 -5.59 -0.67 -8.18
C ALA A 18 -4.73 -0.70 -9.46
N GLY A 19 -5.28 -1.19 -10.59
CA GLY A 19 -4.56 -1.30 -11.86
C GLY A 19 -3.44 -2.36 -11.85
N LEU A 20 -3.54 -3.36 -10.97
CA LEU A 20 -2.64 -4.51 -10.91
C LEU A 20 -3.12 -5.65 -11.81
N PHE A 21 -4.44 -5.80 -11.97
CA PHE A 21 -5.06 -6.74 -12.90
C PHE A 21 -5.85 -6.00 -13.98
N TYR A 22 -5.86 -6.55 -15.19
CA TYR A 22 -6.71 -6.06 -16.27
C TYR A 22 -8.07 -6.78 -16.23
N PRO A 23 -9.19 -6.05 -16.38
CA PRO A 23 -10.50 -6.69 -16.48
C PRO A 23 -10.60 -7.48 -17.79
N THR A 24 -11.10 -8.71 -17.73
CA THR A 24 -11.37 -9.52 -18.93
C THR A 24 -12.44 -8.89 -19.82
N SER A 25 -13.42 -8.20 -19.19
CA SER A 25 -14.48 -7.47 -19.88
C SER A 25 -15.02 -6.34 -18.97
N GLY A 26 -15.78 -5.41 -19.55
CA GLY A 26 -16.28 -4.25 -18.83
C GLY A 26 -15.24 -3.12 -18.69
N LYS A 27 -15.58 -2.10 -17.89
CA LYS A 27 -14.73 -0.93 -17.65
C LYS A 27 -14.78 -0.54 -16.18
N ILE A 28 -13.65 -0.08 -15.65
CA ILE A 28 -13.54 0.52 -14.32
C ILE A 28 -12.97 1.92 -14.50
N THR A 29 -13.58 2.90 -13.82
CA THR A 29 -13.15 4.29 -13.78
C THR A 29 -12.73 4.62 -12.35
N VAL A 30 -11.56 5.23 -12.19
CA VAL A 30 -11.05 5.74 -10.91
C VAL A 30 -10.96 7.26 -11.00
N MET A 31 -11.78 7.94 -10.20
CA MET A 31 -12.00 9.39 -10.29
C MET A 31 -12.42 9.77 -11.73
N ASP A 32 -11.59 10.55 -12.42
CA ASP A 32 -11.93 11.20 -13.69
C ASP A 32 -11.51 10.40 -14.93
N GLY A 33 -11.04 9.15 -14.77
CA GLY A 33 -10.50 8.39 -15.90
C GLY A 33 -10.51 6.87 -15.72
N PRO A 34 -10.33 6.10 -16.81
CA PRO A 34 -10.28 4.65 -16.75
C PRO A 34 -9.08 4.18 -15.92
N VAL A 35 -9.20 2.98 -15.34
CA VAL A 35 -8.05 2.30 -14.71
C VAL A 35 -6.94 2.13 -15.75
N GLY A 36 -5.72 2.50 -15.35
CA GLY A 36 -4.53 2.43 -16.19
C GLY A 36 -3.30 2.98 -15.46
N VAL A 37 -2.25 3.32 -16.21
CA VAL A 37 -1.04 3.93 -15.62
C VAL A 37 -1.37 5.21 -14.82
N PRO A 38 -2.20 6.15 -15.32
CA PRO A 38 -2.50 7.38 -14.57
C PRO A 38 -3.22 7.12 -13.24
N SER A 39 -4.08 6.10 -13.16
CA SER A 39 -4.84 5.82 -11.93
C SER A 39 -3.97 5.27 -10.80
N LYS A 40 -2.78 4.71 -11.08
CA LYS A 40 -1.86 4.19 -10.05
C LYS A 40 -1.35 5.27 -9.09
N SER A 41 -1.21 6.50 -9.59
CA SER A 41 -0.89 7.66 -8.73
C SER A 41 -2.02 8.00 -7.77
N LYS A 42 -3.28 7.73 -8.14
CA LYS A 42 -4.48 8.09 -7.35
C LYS A 42 -4.88 7.04 -6.32
N VAL A 43 -4.35 5.81 -6.41
CA VAL A 43 -4.73 4.68 -5.57
C VAL A 43 -3.56 4.22 -4.72
N ALA A 44 -3.75 4.19 -3.41
CA ALA A 44 -2.89 3.47 -2.47
C ALA A 44 -3.56 2.14 -2.12
N TYR A 45 -2.88 1.03 -2.40
CA TYR A 45 -3.40 -0.32 -2.13
C TYR A 45 -2.46 -1.04 -1.16
N MET A 46 -3.00 -1.47 -0.01
CA MET A 46 -2.31 -2.28 0.97
C MET A 46 -2.71 -3.75 0.81
N PRO A 47 -1.87 -4.59 0.17
CA PRO A 47 -2.19 -6.01 0.07
C PRO A 47 -2.18 -6.70 1.43
N THR A 48 -2.97 -7.78 1.51
CA THR A 48 -3.03 -8.65 2.68
C THR A 48 -1.71 -9.40 2.89
N GLU A 49 -1.10 -9.82 1.79
CA GLU A 49 0.16 -10.55 1.72
C GLU A 49 1.34 -9.67 2.17
N PRO A 50 2.42 -10.23 2.74
CA PRO A 50 3.67 -9.50 2.95
C PRO A 50 4.28 -9.04 1.62
N PHE A 51 4.80 -7.82 1.55
CA PHE A 51 5.35 -7.26 0.30
C PHE A 51 6.66 -6.47 0.47
N PHE A 52 7.18 -6.36 1.69
CA PHE A 52 8.51 -5.80 1.93
C PHE A 52 9.54 -6.93 1.92
N TYR A 53 10.75 -6.64 1.42
CA TYR A 53 11.84 -7.61 1.46
C TYR A 53 12.44 -7.70 2.86
N ASP A 54 12.68 -8.92 3.34
CA ASP A 54 13.18 -9.23 4.68
C ASP A 54 14.49 -8.53 5.06
N TYR A 55 15.35 -8.28 4.07
CA TYR A 55 16.65 -7.62 4.26
C TYR A 55 16.53 -6.11 4.47
N MET A 56 15.40 -5.49 4.13
CA MET A 56 15.21 -4.05 4.26
C MET A 56 15.11 -3.64 5.73
N THR A 57 15.67 -2.47 6.04
CA THR A 57 15.31 -1.71 7.25
C THR A 57 14.05 -0.90 7.00
N ILE A 58 13.33 -0.49 8.04
CA ILE A 58 12.19 0.44 7.93
C ILE A 58 12.57 1.73 7.21
N LYS A 59 13.79 2.25 7.44
CA LYS A 59 14.30 3.41 6.71
C LYS A 59 14.30 3.18 5.19
N VAL A 60 14.91 2.08 4.74
CA VAL A 60 14.95 1.67 3.32
C VAL A 60 13.53 1.49 2.74
N VAL A 61 12.57 1.03 3.54
CA VAL A 61 11.16 0.97 3.09
C VAL A 61 10.60 2.36 2.80
N GLY A 62 10.86 3.33 3.68
CA GLY A 62 10.47 4.73 3.46
C GLY A 62 11.15 5.35 2.25
N ASP A 63 12.47 5.12 2.10
CA ASP A 63 13.25 5.58 0.95
C ASP A 63 12.69 4.97 -0.36
N PHE A 64 12.39 3.66 -0.37
CA PHE A 64 11.79 2.98 -1.52
C PHE A 64 10.42 3.56 -1.90
N PHE A 65 9.57 3.87 -0.93
CA PHE A 65 8.27 4.50 -1.18
C PHE A 65 8.42 5.90 -1.73
N LYS A 66 9.34 6.69 -1.18
CA LYS A 66 9.66 8.04 -1.66
C LYS A 66 10.16 8.04 -3.10
N ASP A 67 11.00 7.07 -3.46
CA ASP A 67 11.54 6.97 -4.83
C ASP A 67 10.47 6.55 -5.85
N PHE A 68 9.47 5.76 -5.43
CA PHE A 68 8.46 5.21 -6.32
C PHE A 68 7.17 6.04 -6.42
N TYR A 69 6.86 6.83 -5.39
CA TYR A 69 5.61 7.57 -5.28
C TYR A 69 5.87 9.05 -5.01
N GLU A 70 5.61 9.90 -6.01
CA GLU A 70 5.74 11.36 -5.89
C GLU A 70 4.84 11.96 -4.79
N ASP A 71 3.73 11.29 -4.46
CA ASP A 71 2.77 11.71 -3.44
C ASP A 71 3.07 11.15 -2.05
N PHE A 72 4.18 10.44 -1.86
CA PHE A 72 4.60 9.96 -0.55
C PHE A 72 5.11 11.11 0.32
N ASP A 73 4.67 11.14 1.57
CA ASP A 73 5.02 12.15 2.57
C ASP A 73 5.94 11.51 3.63
N PRO A 74 7.27 11.72 3.55
CA PRO A 74 8.23 11.12 4.48
C PRO A 74 8.06 11.62 5.92
N ASP A 75 7.59 12.85 6.11
CA ASP A 75 7.39 13.43 7.44
C ASP A 75 6.18 12.79 8.12
N LEU A 76 5.09 12.59 7.38
CA LEU A 76 3.94 11.81 7.86
C LEU A 76 4.35 10.36 8.16
N PHE A 77 5.17 9.75 7.31
CA PHE A 77 5.67 8.40 7.58
C PHE A 77 6.45 8.33 8.89
N GLY A 78 7.36 9.28 9.15
CA GLY A 78 8.06 9.39 10.42
C GLY A 78 7.12 9.49 11.62
N GLN A 79 6.11 10.38 11.54
CA GLN A 79 5.11 10.52 12.60
C GLN A 79 4.31 9.23 12.84
N GLN A 80 3.96 8.49 11.78
CA GLN A 80 3.27 7.21 11.89
C GLN A 80 4.17 6.15 12.55
N LEU A 81 5.46 6.10 12.22
CA LEU A 81 6.40 5.19 12.86
C LEU A 81 6.52 5.46 14.36
N ASP A 82 6.66 6.73 14.75
CA ASP A 82 6.73 7.14 16.15
C ASP A 82 5.46 6.73 16.92
N TYR A 83 4.29 7.03 16.37
CA TYR A 83 3.00 6.64 16.97
C TYR A 83 2.87 5.12 17.11
N MET A 84 3.38 4.35 16.13
CA MET A 84 3.32 2.90 16.11
C MET A 84 4.42 2.21 16.94
N GLN A 85 5.36 2.99 17.47
CA GLN A 85 6.56 2.56 18.20
C GLN A 85 7.49 1.69 17.35
N LEU A 86 7.73 2.12 16.11
CA LEU A 86 8.65 1.49 15.18
C LEU A 86 9.85 2.42 14.96
N THR A 87 11.06 1.87 14.94
CA THR A 87 12.28 2.66 14.72
C THR A 87 12.86 2.39 13.32
N PRO A 88 13.44 3.40 12.65
CA PRO A 88 13.92 3.25 11.26
C PRO A 88 14.97 2.14 11.04
N ASP A 89 15.78 1.82 12.05
CA ASP A 89 16.87 0.83 11.96
C ASP A 89 16.41 -0.62 12.05
N MET A 90 15.17 -0.86 12.44
CA MET A 90 14.61 -2.20 12.55
C MET A 90 14.56 -2.87 11.19
N ARG A 91 14.99 -4.14 11.13
CA ARG A 91 14.89 -4.95 9.91
C ARG A 91 13.51 -5.55 9.78
N VAL A 92 12.98 -5.60 8.57
CA VAL A 92 11.66 -6.20 8.26
C VAL A 92 11.58 -7.63 8.78
N ARG A 93 12.61 -8.46 8.59
CA ARG A 93 12.67 -9.84 9.12
C ARG A 93 12.54 -9.97 10.64
N SER A 94 12.83 -8.91 11.40
CA SER A 94 12.79 -8.92 12.87
C SER A 94 11.45 -8.42 13.42
N LEU A 95 10.56 -7.94 12.56
CA LEU A 95 9.24 -7.46 12.96
C LEU A 95 8.33 -8.66 13.27
N SER A 96 7.61 -8.58 14.39
CA SER A 96 6.46 -9.46 14.61
C SER A 96 5.39 -9.24 13.52
N SER A 97 4.45 -10.18 13.37
CA SER A 97 3.33 -10.03 12.43
C SER A 97 2.55 -8.73 12.64
N GLY A 98 2.31 -8.33 13.90
CA GLY A 98 1.64 -7.07 14.24
C GLY A 98 2.47 -5.83 13.89
N MET A 99 3.79 -5.89 14.10
CA MET A 99 4.69 -4.78 13.73
C MET A 99 4.85 -4.64 12.22
N ALA A 100 4.90 -5.76 11.50
CA ALA A 100 4.88 -5.76 10.04
C ALA A 100 3.56 -5.18 9.51
N ALA A 101 2.42 -5.53 10.12
CA ALA A 101 1.13 -4.94 9.77
C ALA A 101 1.10 -3.42 10.01
N LYS A 102 1.62 -2.95 11.15
CA LYS A 102 1.79 -1.51 11.45
C LYS A 102 2.64 -0.81 10.39
N LEU A 103 3.80 -1.36 10.03
CA LEU A 103 4.66 -0.81 8.98
C LEU A 103 3.93 -0.71 7.64
N LYS A 104 3.17 -1.73 7.24
CA LYS A 104 2.36 -1.71 6.00
C LYS A 104 1.34 -0.57 6.02
N VAL A 105 0.65 -0.38 7.14
CA VAL A 105 -0.32 0.71 7.32
C VAL A 105 0.40 2.05 7.24
N ALA A 106 1.49 2.25 7.99
CA ALA A 106 2.26 3.49 7.99
C ALA A 106 2.71 3.86 6.56
N ALA A 107 3.34 2.94 5.84
CA ALA A 107 3.82 3.19 4.48
C ALA A 107 2.68 3.51 3.50
N THR A 108 1.57 2.77 3.56
CA THR A 108 0.44 2.98 2.65
C THR A 108 -0.29 4.30 2.94
N MET A 109 -0.54 4.60 4.22
CA MET A 109 -1.26 5.80 4.66
C MET A 109 -0.44 7.08 4.53
N SER A 110 0.88 6.97 4.35
CA SER A 110 1.76 8.12 4.15
C SER A 110 1.82 8.59 2.70
N ARG A 111 1.10 7.94 1.77
CA ARG A 111 0.82 8.51 0.44
C ARG A 111 -0.33 9.49 0.52
N LYS A 112 -0.33 10.54 -0.30
CA LYS A 112 -1.46 11.48 -0.50
C LYS A 112 -2.35 11.03 -1.66
N ALA A 113 -2.82 9.78 -1.59
CA ALA A 113 -3.66 9.19 -2.61
C ALA A 113 -5.13 9.64 -2.49
N SER A 114 -5.88 9.59 -3.58
CA SER A 114 -7.32 9.90 -3.58
C SER A 114 -8.18 8.74 -3.05
N VAL A 115 -7.68 7.50 -3.17
CA VAL A 115 -8.35 6.28 -2.72
C VAL A 115 -7.36 5.39 -1.99
N TYR A 116 -7.76 4.91 -0.81
CA TYR A 116 -7.03 3.90 -0.03
C TYR A 116 -7.84 2.61 0.00
N MET A 117 -7.19 1.49 -0.27
CA MET A 117 -7.79 0.15 -0.26
C MET A 117 -6.90 -0.87 0.43
#